data_AF-A0A0E2BI29-F1
#
_entry.id   AF-A0A0E2BI29-F1
#
_cell.length_a   1.000
_cell.length_b   1.000
_cell.length_c   1.000
_cell.angle_alpha   90.00
_cell.angle_beta   90.00
_cell.angle_gamma   90.00
#
_symmetry.space_group_name_H-M   'P 1'
#
loop_
_entity.id
_entity.type
_entity.pdbx_description
1 polymer ?
#
loop_
_entity_poly.entity_id
_entity_poly.type
_entity_poly.pdbx_seq_one_letter_code
_entity_poly.pdbx_strand_id
1 'polypeptide(L)' 'MTTGQKIIKNKVGLLKLAETLRNVSKACNVMGYSRDSFYRFQELYVKGGELALQ' A
#
# COMPACT_ATOMS: atom_id res chain seq x y z
N MET A 1 16.34 -10.69 0.14
CA MET A 1 15.14 -9.87 0.42
C MET A 1 14.48 -10.43 1.66
N THR A 2 14.49 -9.69 2.78
CA THR A 2 13.88 -10.15 4.04
C THR A 2 12.35 -10.12 3.95
N THR A 3 11.65 -10.89 4.79
CA THR A 3 10.18 -10.94 4.81
C THR A 3 9.57 -9.55 5.00
N GLY A 4 10.12 -8.73 5.92
CA GLY A 4 9.68 -7.36 6.13
C GLY A 4 9.83 -6.47 4.89
N GLN A 5 10.93 -6.59 4.15
CA GLN A 5 11.12 -5.85 2.89
C GLN A 5 10.08 -6.24 1.83
N LYS A 6 9.65 -7.52 1.79
CA LYS A 6 8.55 -7.93 0.89
C LYS A 6 7.23 -7.27 1.26
N ILE A 7 6.93 -7.23 2.56
CA ILE A 7 5.70 -6.63 3.10
C ILE A 7 5.65 -5.14 2.78
N ILE A 8 6.72 -4.40 3.07
CA ILE A 8 6.82 -2.96 2.76
C ILE A 8 6.61 -2.74 1.26
N LYS A 9 7.34 -3.47 0.41
CA LYS A 9 7.25 -3.31 -1.04
C LYS A 9 5.84 -3.58 -1.58
N ASN A 10 5.12 -4.56 -1.02
CA ASN A 10 3.74 -4.84 -1.40
C ASN A 10 2.78 -3.71 -1.00
N LYS A 11 2.89 -3.19 0.23
CA LYS A 11 2.06 -2.07 0.71
C LYS A 11 2.33 -0.79 -0.08
N VAL A 12 3.59 -0.46 -0.36
CA VAL A 12 3.98 0.66 -1.23
C VAL A 12 3.49 0.45 -2.66
N GLY A 13 3.57 -0.79 -3.15
CA GLY A 13 3.04 -1.17 -4.47
C GLY A 13 1.55 -0.89 -4.60
N LEU A 14 0.75 -1.17 -3.56
CA LEU A 14 -0.68 -0.85 -3.54
C LEU A 14 -0.94 0.65 -3.65
N LEU A 15 -0.21 1.47 -2.89
CA LEU A 15 -0.35 2.94 -2.94
C LEU A 15 -0.06 3.48 -4.35
N LYS A 16 1.07 3.07 -4.94
CA LYS A 16 1.47 3.48 -6.30
C LYS A 16 0.50 2.98 -7.38
N LEU A 17 -0.03 1.77 -7.22
CA LEU A 17 -1.00 1.21 -8.16
C LEU A 17 -2.30 2.02 -8.14
N ALA A 18 -2.77 2.44 -6.97
CA ALA A 18 -3.96 3.28 -6.85
C ALA A 18 -3.78 4.65 -7.51
N GLU A 19 -2.59 5.26 -7.39
CA GLU A 19 -2.25 6.51 -8.09
C GLU A 19 -2.23 6.31 -9.61
N THR A 20 -1.57 5.25 -10.08
CA THR A 20 -1.47 4.94 -11.53
C THR A 20 -2.86 4.71 -12.14
N LEU A 21 -3.72 3.97 -11.46
CA LEU A 21 -5.08 3.68 -11.92
C LEU A 21 -6.07 4.83 -11.65
N ARG A 22 -5.68 5.84 -10.86
CA ARG A 22 -6.57 6.85 -10.24
C ARG A 22 -7.83 6.23 -9.64
N ASN A 23 -7.72 5.01 -9.11
CA ASN A 23 -8.86 4.24 -8.60
C ASN A 23 -8.41 3.27 -7.48
N VAL A 24 -8.72 3.65 -6.25
CA VAL A 24 -8.40 2.88 -5.05
C VAL A 24 -9.09 1.52 -5.05
N SER A 25 -10.39 1.47 -5.37
CA SER A 25 -11.16 0.21 -5.38
C SER A 25 -10.58 -0.81 -6.36
N LYS A 26 -10.16 -0.35 -7.55
CA LYS A 26 -9.57 -1.22 -8.57
C LYS A 26 -8.19 -1.74 -8.14
N ALA A 27 -7.34 -0.87 -7.59
CA ALA A 27 -6.03 -1.28 -7.06
C ALA A 27 -6.17 -2.28 -5.91
N CYS A 28 -7.10 -2.03 -4.98
CA CYS A 28 -7.44 -2.91 -3.88
C CYS A 28 -7.90 -4.29 -4.37
N ASN A 29 -8.80 -4.33 -5.37
CA ASN A 29 -9.28 -5.58 -5.97
C ASN A 29 -8.13 -6.38 -6.63
N VAL A 30 -7.28 -5.71 -7.43
CA VAL A 30 -6.16 -6.35 -8.12
C VAL A 30 -5.13 -6.95 -7.17
N MET A 31 -4.83 -6.26 -6.06
CA MET A 31 -3.82 -6.72 -5.09
C MET A 31 -4.38 -7.50 -3.90
N GLY A 32 -5.70 -7.71 -3.84
CA GLY A 32 -6.35 -8.48 -2.77
C GLY A 32 -6.38 -7.76 -1.42
N TYR A 33 -6.41 -6.42 -1.41
CA TYR A 33 -6.55 -5.61 -0.20
C TYR A 33 -7.95 -5.03 -0.06
N SER A 34 -8.33 -4.72 1.18
CA SER A 34 -9.54 -3.92 1.43
C SER A 34 -9.24 -2.42 1.29
N ARG A 35 -10.29 -1.62 1.04
CA ARG A 35 -10.18 -0.16 1.04
C ARG A 35 -9.75 0.39 2.40
N ASP A 36 -10.15 -0.25 3.49
CA ASP A 36 -9.73 0.13 4.85
C ASP A 36 -8.20 -0.01 5.00
N SER A 37 -7.66 -1.15 4.57
CA SER A 37 -6.22 -1.41 4.57
C SER A 37 -5.46 -0.35 3.77
N PHE A 38 -6.00 0.04 2.61
CA PHE A 38 -5.40 1.11 1.79
C PHE A 38 -5.26 2.42 2.57
N TYR A 39 -6.34 2.92 3.18
CA TYR A 39 -6.30 4.19 3.91
C TYR A 39 -5.39 4.13 5.13
N ARG A 40 -5.34 2.99 5.83
CA ARG A 40 -4.36 2.78 6.90
C ARG A 40 -2.92 2.85 6.40
N PHE A 41 -2.61 2.19 5.29
CA PHE A 41 -1.26 2.26 4.71
C PHE A 41 -0.94 3.66 4.20
N GLN A 42 -1.90 4.36 3.60
CA GLN A 42 -1.72 5.73 3.16
C GLN A 42 -1.40 6.65 4.35
N GLU A 43 -2.14 6.53 5.44
CA GLU A 43 -1.91 7.35 6.64
C GLU A 43 -0.52 7.08 7.25
N LEU A 44 -0.14 5.81 7.40
CA LEU A 44 1.18 5.42 7.88
C LEU A 44 2.29 5.95 6.98
N TYR A 45 2.11 5.84 5.66
CA TYR A 45 3.07 6.34 4.67
C TYR A 45 3.23 7.86 4.73
N VAL A 46 2.13 8.61 4.90
CA VAL A 46 2.20 10.07 5.06
C VAL A 46 2.90 10.46 6.36
N LYS A 47 2.70 9.69 7.45
CA LYS A 47 3.29 9.98 8.76
C LYS A 47 4.77 9.58 8.87
N GLY A 48 5.21 8.52 8.20
CA GLY A 48 6.55 7.96 8.41
C GLY A 48 7.17 7.26 7.20
N GLY A 49 6.65 7.48 6.00
CA GLY A 49 7.20 6.95 4.75
C GLY A 49 7.14 5.42 4.65
N GLU A 50 8.05 4.84 3.86
CA GLU A 50 8.09 3.39 3.61
C GLU A 50 8.39 2.57 4.88
N LEU A 51 9.19 3.13 5.79
CA LEU A 51 9.56 2.46 7.05
C LEU A 51 8.38 2.28 8.00
N ALA A 52 7.37 3.15 7.92
CA ALA A 52 6.13 3.02 8.70
C ALA A 52 5.22 1.88 8.23
N LEU A 53 5.53 1.25 7.09
CA LEU A 53 4.78 0.14 6.51
C LEU A 53 5.37 -1.24 6.83
N GLN A 54 6.26 -1.33 7.82
CA GLN A 54 6.91 -2.59 8.20
C GLN A 54 5.93 -3.67 8.70
#